data_AF-A0A512M7E0-F1
#
_entry.id   AF-A0A512M7E0-F1
#
_cell.length_a   1.000
_cell.length_b   1.000
_cell.length_c   1.000
_cell.angle_alpha   90.00
_cell.angle_beta   90.00
_cell.angle_gamma   90.00
#
_symmetry.space_group_name_H-M   'P 1'
#
loop_
_entity.id
_entity.type
_entity.pdbx_description
1 polymer ?
#
loop_
_entity_poly.entity_id
_entity_poly.type
_entity_poly.pdbx_seq_one_letter_code
_entity_poly.pdbx_strand_id
1 'polypeptide(L)'
;MIGLALLFLGGFLVAAGWLFREPIMQAVATVKAMIPGAVASAEVADVPSPAPSTEKPSPKAAKSPAGEPAQGTLPKLADAAPAKSPATFDPDEAPPQGLSAVVPPPATATAPLDNPTILKAEPVVSASTPPTLDVPKGGLADMQTALTAPKGKNGMSPLDAPAPPSGEMSAGSGVRLDDITKEALPAAEALQKFLLAANLKERLEFTLGADVMRPIMERYYSSNPDGPITVDSIGLVRFDPKPQMGGGPHAVFGLESKTWEFPVPVMLEMSQGRFKVDWLSFVEFKDRLLEKFLAGYQEGPARFHVGITRTHYFEDKVPNVSNKDVFRISPAPPNPFASVIFIDKDSDLGRELRDKIPWGSQVWAIVELEWMKLGSQNWVQLSAVPQLNWYSVPSAPKAQRATPGSPVADDAQVPTETQKAVPVGR
;
A
#
# COMPACT_ATOMS: atom_id res chain seq x y z
N MET A 1 -27.59 -23.55 -27.79
CA MET A 1 -26.87 -22.50 -27.04
C MET A 1 -27.76 -21.84 -25.97
N ILE A 2 -28.72 -20.97 -26.32
CA ILE A 2 -29.47 -20.12 -25.35
C ILE A 2 -30.01 -20.89 -24.12
N GLY A 3 -30.73 -22.01 -24.32
CA GLY A 3 -31.30 -22.79 -23.21
C GLY A 3 -30.27 -23.34 -22.21
N LEU A 4 -29.02 -23.60 -22.63
CA LEU A 4 -27.95 -24.04 -21.75
C LEU A 4 -27.45 -22.89 -20.86
N ALA A 5 -27.34 -21.67 -21.42
CA ALA A 5 -26.94 -20.48 -20.68
C ALA A 5 -27.96 -20.11 -19.58
N LEU A 6 -29.27 -20.26 -19.87
CA LEU A 6 -30.33 -20.06 -18.87
C LEU A 6 -30.26 -21.09 -17.73
N LEU A 7 -29.91 -22.34 -18.03
CA LEU A 7 -29.70 -23.39 -17.02
C LEU A 7 -28.51 -23.08 -16.10
N PHE A 8 -27.38 -22.66 -16.66
CA PHE A 8 -26.21 -22.24 -15.86
C PHE A 8 -26.50 -20.98 -15.03
N LEU A 9 -27.21 -19.99 -15.57
CA LEU A 9 -27.59 -18.78 -14.84
C LEU A 9 -28.53 -19.11 -13.66
N GLY A 10 -29.53 -19.98 -13.88
CA GLY A 10 -30.42 -20.46 -12.82
C GLY A 10 -29.67 -21.21 -11.71
N GLY A 11 -28.77 -22.13 -12.09
CA GLY A 11 -27.92 -22.86 -11.14
C GLY A 11 -27.01 -21.94 -10.33
N PHE A 12 -26.40 -20.94 -10.97
CA PHE A 12 -25.54 -19.95 -10.32
C PHE A 12 -26.31 -19.09 -9.30
N LEU A 13 -27.51 -18.62 -9.65
CA LEU A 13 -28.35 -17.83 -8.73
C LEU A 13 -28.80 -18.64 -7.50
N VAL A 14 -29.14 -19.92 -7.68
CA VAL A 14 -29.46 -20.81 -6.55
C VAL A 14 -28.23 -21.07 -5.66
N ALA A 15 -27.06 -21.31 -6.24
CA ALA A 15 -25.82 -21.52 -5.49
C ALA A 15 -25.39 -20.26 -4.70
N ALA A 16 -25.49 -19.08 -5.33
CA ALA A 16 -25.22 -17.80 -4.67
C ALA A 16 -26.22 -17.53 -3.52
N GLY A 17 -27.51 -17.75 -3.76
CA GLY A 17 -28.56 -17.61 -2.73
C GLY A 17 -28.37 -18.54 -1.53
N TRP A 18 -27.75 -19.72 -1.73
CA TRP A 18 -27.39 -20.62 -0.65
C TRP A 18 -26.14 -20.14 0.12
N LEU A 19 -25.07 -19.74 -0.60
CA LEU A 19 -23.82 -19.25 0.01
C LEU A 19 -24.00 -17.97 0.84
N PHE A 20 -24.87 -17.04 0.44
CA PHE A 20 -25.11 -15.80 1.18
C PHE A 20 -26.19 -15.92 2.27
N ARG A 21 -26.80 -17.10 2.46
CA ARG A 21 -27.87 -17.32 3.45
C ARG A 21 -27.43 -17.01 4.88
N GLU A 22 -26.25 -17.49 5.30
CA GLU A 22 -25.76 -17.29 6.67
C GLU A 22 -25.35 -15.83 6.95
N PRO A 23 -24.57 -15.14 6.08
CA PRO A 23 -24.32 -13.70 6.22
C PRO A 23 -25.59 -12.85 6.31
N ILE A 24 -26.62 -13.15 5.51
CA ILE A 24 -27.90 -12.43 5.55
C ILE A 24 -28.63 -12.66 6.87
N MET A 25 -28.67 -13.90 7.37
CA MET A 25 -29.29 -14.21 8.66
C MET A 25 -28.55 -13.58 9.85
N GLN A 26 -27.21 -13.51 9.79
CA GLN A 26 -26.40 -12.79 10.77
C GLN A 26 -26.70 -11.29 10.74
N ALA A 27 -26.76 -10.67 9.56
CA ALA A 27 -27.13 -9.25 9.42
C ALA A 27 -28.53 -8.94 9.98
N VAL A 28 -29.53 -9.78 9.70
CA VAL A 28 -30.89 -9.65 10.25
C VAL A 28 -30.90 -9.79 11.78
N ALA A 29 -30.13 -10.73 12.33
CA ALA A 29 -29.97 -10.89 13.78
C ALA A 29 -29.30 -9.66 14.43
N THR A 30 -28.26 -9.11 13.80
CA THR A 30 -27.57 -7.90 14.28
C THR A 30 -28.48 -6.67 14.25
N VAL A 31 -29.22 -6.44 13.16
CA VAL A 31 -30.21 -5.35 13.07
C VAL A 31 -31.30 -5.51 14.14
N LYS A 32 -31.79 -6.73 14.37
CA LYS A 32 -32.78 -7.00 15.42
C LYS A 32 -32.24 -6.76 16.84
N ALA A 33 -30.93 -6.92 17.06
CA ALA A 33 -30.29 -6.61 18.34
C ALA A 33 -29.99 -5.12 18.56
N MET A 34 -29.99 -4.30 17.49
CA MET A 34 -29.68 -2.86 17.54
C MET A 34 -30.91 -1.96 17.78
N ILE A 35 -32.10 -2.53 18.01
CA ILE A 35 -33.35 -1.77 18.24
C ILE A 35 -33.84 -1.95 19.69
N PRO A 36 -33.42 -1.10 20.64
CA PRO A 36 -33.97 -1.10 21.99
C PRO A 36 -35.34 -0.40 22.04
N GLY A 37 -36.35 -1.05 22.62
CA GLY A 37 -37.61 -0.38 23.02
C GLY A 37 -38.91 -0.90 22.40
N ALA A 38 -38.91 -1.97 21.61
CA ALA A 38 -40.14 -2.58 21.08
C ALA A 38 -40.89 -3.41 22.15
N VAL A 39 -41.59 -2.73 23.06
CA VAL A 39 -42.53 -3.35 24.02
C VAL A 39 -43.81 -3.84 23.32
N ALA A 40 -44.41 -4.90 23.88
CA ALA A 40 -45.54 -5.61 23.28
C ALA A 40 -46.91 -4.97 23.58
N SER A 41 -47.86 -5.09 22.63
CA SER A 41 -49.32 -5.21 22.86
C SER A 41 -50.07 -5.46 21.54
N ALA A 42 -50.76 -6.61 21.39
CA ALA A 42 -51.92 -6.81 20.50
C ALA A 42 -52.49 -8.25 20.61
N GLU A 43 -53.29 -8.48 21.65
CA GLU A 43 -54.47 -9.37 21.64
C GLU A 43 -55.47 -8.92 20.52
N VAL A 44 -56.44 -9.67 19.96
CA VAL A 44 -57.04 -11.01 20.16
C VAL A 44 -57.52 -11.53 18.77
N ALA A 45 -57.52 -12.85 18.50
CA ALA A 45 -58.55 -13.56 17.69
C ALA A 45 -58.35 -15.10 17.74
N ASP A 46 -59.42 -15.87 17.53
CA ASP A 46 -59.50 -17.34 17.75
C ASP A 46 -60.02 -18.09 16.49
N VAL A 47 -60.42 -19.37 16.64
CA VAL A 47 -61.10 -20.29 15.70
C VAL A 47 -60.25 -20.88 14.54
N PRO A 48 -60.54 -22.10 14.01
CA PRO A 48 -59.95 -23.31 14.58
C PRO A 48 -59.27 -24.27 13.57
N SER A 49 -58.76 -25.40 14.10
CA SER A 49 -58.27 -26.58 13.36
C SER A 49 -59.35 -27.20 12.43
N PRO A 50 -58.97 -27.87 11.32
CA PRO A 50 -58.80 -29.33 11.44
C PRO A 50 -57.58 -29.93 10.71
N ALA A 51 -57.04 -30.97 11.32
CA ALA A 51 -56.33 -32.09 10.67
C ALA A 51 -57.22 -33.34 10.75
N PRO A 52 -56.87 -34.53 10.19
CA PRO A 52 -55.69 -34.87 9.39
C PRO A 52 -56.04 -35.60 8.07
N SER A 53 -55.02 -36.04 7.31
CA SER A 53 -55.13 -37.21 6.44
C SER A 53 -53.80 -37.96 6.36
N THR A 54 -53.78 -39.16 6.93
CA THR A 54 -52.70 -40.14 6.78
C THR A 54 -52.95 -40.98 5.53
N GLU A 55 -51.93 -41.25 4.73
CA GLU A 55 -51.88 -42.56 4.05
C GLU A 55 -50.46 -43.01 3.69
N LYS A 56 -50.23 -44.32 3.81
CA LYS A 56 -49.05 -45.06 3.36
C LYS A 56 -49.44 -46.53 3.22
N PRO A 57 -49.32 -47.12 2.03
CA PRO A 57 -48.73 -48.46 1.97
C PRO A 57 -47.82 -48.69 0.76
N SER A 58 -46.59 -49.10 1.09
CA SER A 58 -45.62 -50.05 0.51
C SER A 58 -45.87 -50.70 -0.91
N PRO A 59 -45.27 -51.85 -1.32
CA PRO A 59 -44.46 -51.83 -2.55
C PRO A 59 -44.92 -52.82 -3.66
N LYS A 60 -44.29 -52.73 -4.84
CA LYS A 60 -44.28 -53.80 -5.85
C LYS A 60 -42.94 -53.83 -6.61
N ALA A 61 -42.61 -54.98 -7.17
CA ALA A 61 -41.26 -55.30 -7.63
C ALA A 61 -41.20 -55.86 -9.07
N ALA A 62 -39.99 -55.83 -9.63
CA ALA A 62 -39.48 -56.62 -10.75
C ALA A 62 -40.09 -56.44 -12.16
N LYS A 63 -39.25 -56.01 -13.10
CA LYS A 63 -38.75 -56.87 -14.19
C LYS A 63 -37.55 -56.26 -14.92
N SER A 64 -36.52 -57.07 -15.18
CA SER A 64 -35.46 -56.80 -16.15
C SER A 64 -35.91 -57.23 -17.56
N PRO A 65 -35.15 -56.91 -18.64
CA PRO A 65 -34.12 -57.87 -19.05
C PRO A 65 -32.81 -57.29 -19.61
N ALA A 66 -31.78 -58.15 -19.60
CA ALA A 66 -30.56 -58.28 -20.43
C ALA A 66 -30.02 -57.10 -21.27
N GLY A 67 -28.69 -56.88 -21.19
CA GLY A 67 -27.95 -55.96 -22.05
C GLY A 67 -26.43 -55.92 -21.77
N GLU A 68 -25.73 -57.04 -22.00
CA GLU A 68 -24.26 -57.05 -22.17
C GLU A 68 -23.89 -56.56 -23.61
N PRO A 69 -22.64 -56.14 -23.93
CA PRO A 69 -21.40 -56.82 -23.52
C PRO A 69 -20.15 -55.91 -23.29
N ALA A 70 -19.00 -56.59 -23.18
CA ALA A 70 -17.63 -56.16 -23.47
C ALA A 70 -16.81 -55.53 -22.33
N GLN A 71 -15.75 -56.26 -21.94
CA GLN A 71 -14.71 -55.85 -21.01
C GLN A 71 -13.63 -55.01 -21.74
N GLY A 72 -13.14 -53.96 -21.08
CA GLY A 72 -11.92 -53.24 -21.49
C GLY A 72 -10.74 -53.64 -20.60
N THR A 73 -9.65 -54.14 -21.19
CA THR A 73 -8.45 -54.59 -20.47
C THR A 73 -7.55 -53.43 -20.06
N LEU A 74 -7.17 -53.38 -18.78
CA LEU A 74 -6.12 -52.47 -18.29
C LEU A 74 -4.72 -53.02 -18.65
N PRO A 75 -3.82 -52.20 -19.20
CA PRO A 75 -2.46 -52.62 -19.49
C PRO A 75 -1.63 -52.75 -18.20
N LYS A 76 -0.98 -53.90 -18.05
CA LYS A 76 -0.04 -54.21 -16.96
C LYS A 76 1.27 -53.42 -17.16
N LEU A 77 1.52 -52.42 -16.32
CA LEU A 77 2.84 -51.78 -16.25
C LEU A 77 3.83 -52.65 -15.44
N ALA A 78 5.11 -52.61 -15.79
CA ALA A 78 6.14 -53.50 -15.27
C ALA A 78 6.97 -52.89 -14.12
N ASP A 79 7.86 -53.70 -13.56
CA ASP A 79 8.64 -53.45 -12.34
C ASP A 79 9.39 -52.11 -12.27
N ALA A 80 9.35 -51.52 -11.08
CA ALA A 80 10.34 -50.57 -10.59
C ALA A 80 10.87 -51.07 -9.24
N ALA A 81 12.20 -51.06 -9.06
CA ALA A 81 12.85 -51.64 -7.89
C ALA A 81 12.55 -50.87 -6.58
N PRO A 82 12.56 -51.53 -5.41
CA PRO A 82 12.23 -50.88 -4.14
C PRO A 82 13.25 -49.79 -3.77
N ALA A 83 12.73 -48.60 -3.46
CA ALA A 83 13.53 -47.53 -2.88
C ALA A 83 14.02 -47.93 -1.47
N LYS A 84 15.26 -47.55 -1.13
CA LYS A 84 15.81 -47.76 0.21
C LYS A 84 15.12 -46.85 1.22
N SER A 85 14.78 -47.38 2.39
CA SER A 85 14.26 -46.61 3.51
C SER A 85 15.22 -45.47 3.90
N PRO A 86 14.72 -44.30 4.33
CA PRO A 86 15.55 -43.29 4.97
C PRO A 86 16.14 -43.84 6.29
N ALA A 87 17.29 -43.31 6.70
CA ALA A 87 17.93 -43.71 7.94
C ALA A 87 17.10 -43.31 9.17
N THR A 88 17.05 -44.18 10.18
CA THR A 88 16.45 -43.89 11.47
C THR A 88 17.24 -42.80 12.18
N PHE A 89 16.54 -41.81 12.75
CA PHE A 89 17.13 -40.82 13.64
C PHE A 89 17.44 -41.46 14.99
N ASP A 90 18.69 -41.41 15.44
CA ASP A 90 19.13 -41.91 16.74
C ASP A 90 19.19 -40.74 17.76
N PRO A 91 18.36 -40.76 18.82
CA PRO A 91 18.29 -39.64 19.77
C PRO A 91 19.46 -39.56 20.75
N ASP A 92 20.35 -40.56 20.80
CA ASP A 92 21.50 -40.60 21.74
C ASP A 92 22.84 -40.14 21.09
N GLU A 93 22.85 -39.63 19.86
CA GLU A 93 24.07 -39.12 19.21
C GLU A 93 24.54 -37.79 19.85
N ALA A 94 25.67 -37.84 20.57
CA ALA A 94 26.19 -36.71 21.33
C ALA A 94 26.75 -35.58 20.43
N PRO A 95 26.53 -34.30 20.78
CA PRO A 95 26.93 -33.17 19.93
C PRO A 95 28.46 -33.03 19.80
N PRO A 96 28.97 -32.65 18.62
CA PRO A 96 30.41 -32.50 18.39
C PRO A 96 31.00 -31.37 19.24
N GLN A 97 32.15 -31.63 19.85
CA GLN A 97 32.80 -30.70 20.78
C GLN A 97 33.38 -29.47 20.07
N GLY A 98 33.30 -28.32 20.74
CA GLY A 98 33.58 -27.01 20.14
C GLY A 98 35.06 -26.76 19.82
N LEU A 99 35.29 -25.96 18.77
CA LEU A 99 36.62 -25.47 18.40
C LEU A 99 37.09 -24.40 19.40
N SER A 100 38.23 -24.63 20.05
CA SER A 100 38.84 -23.68 20.98
C SER A 100 39.39 -22.45 20.28
N ALA A 101 39.06 -21.26 20.79
CA ALA A 101 39.66 -20.00 20.34
C ALA A 101 41.12 -19.87 20.82
N VAL A 102 42.02 -19.51 19.91
CA VAL A 102 43.44 -19.29 20.22
C VAL A 102 43.66 -17.87 20.73
N VAL A 103 44.29 -17.73 21.89
CA VAL A 103 44.62 -16.43 22.52
C VAL A 103 46.07 -16.05 22.22
N PRO A 104 46.35 -14.86 21.66
CA PRO A 104 47.72 -14.34 21.53
C PRO A 104 48.23 -13.73 22.85
N PRO A 105 49.54 -13.81 23.16
CA PRO A 105 50.09 -13.34 24.43
C PRO A 105 50.33 -11.82 24.48
N PRO A 106 50.39 -11.21 25.69
CA PRO A 106 50.73 -9.80 25.87
C PRO A 106 52.25 -9.56 25.76
N ALA A 107 52.63 -8.37 25.27
CA ALA A 107 54.01 -7.87 25.30
C ALA A 107 54.19 -6.82 26.41
N THR A 108 55.19 -7.01 27.27
CA THR A 108 55.45 -6.17 28.45
C THR A 108 56.28 -4.93 28.12
N ALA A 109 56.08 -3.84 28.86
CA ALA A 109 56.75 -2.55 28.65
C ALA A 109 58.09 -2.41 29.39
N THR A 110 58.95 -1.51 28.88
CA THR A 110 60.06 -0.85 29.60
C THR A 110 60.19 0.62 29.14
N ALA A 111 60.67 1.49 30.03
CA ALA A 111 60.89 2.94 29.85
C ALA A 111 62.38 3.24 30.19
N PRO A 112 62.86 4.43 30.69
CA PRO A 112 62.30 5.80 30.80
C PRO A 112 63.30 6.95 30.40
N LEU A 113 63.04 8.20 30.86
CA LEU A 113 63.84 9.46 30.75
C LEU A 113 63.87 10.09 29.33
N ASP A 114 63.87 11.41 29.08
CA ASP A 114 63.77 12.68 29.87
C ASP A 114 63.45 13.85 28.87
N ASN A 115 63.22 15.15 29.14
CA ASN A 115 63.22 16.06 30.31
C ASN A 115 62.25 17.27 30.01
N PRO A 116 61.95 18.22 30.94
CA PRO A 116 60.85 19.20 30.78
C PRO A 116 61.25 20.63 30.34
N THR A 117 60.28 21.42 29.84
CA THR A 117 60.35 22.91 29.79
C THR A 117 58.97 23.60 29.80
N ILE A 118 58.61 24.12 30.98
CA ILE A 118 58.02 25.46 31.28
C ILE A 118 56.90 26.07 30.39
N LEU A 119 55.71 26.19 31.01
CA LEU A 119 54.73 27.30 30.99
C LEU A 119 54.41 28.09 29.69
N LYS A 120 53.14 28.06 29.29
CA LYS A 120 52.23 29.22 29.43
C LYS A 120 50.77 28.78 29.53
N ALA A 121 49.91 29.58 30.15
CA ALA A 121 48.47 29.33 30.29
C ALA A 121 47.64 30.50 29.75
N GLU A 122 46.49 30.19 29.16
CA GLU A 122 45.44 31.14 28.76
C GLU A 122 44.06 30.59 29.19
N PRO A 123 43.05 31.44 29.44
CA PRO A 123 41.87 31.05 30.22
C PRO A 123 40.79 30.33 29.40
N VAL A 124 40.30 29.21 29.92
CA VAL A 124 39.12 28.50 29.38
C VAL A 124 37.85 29.22 29.82
N VAL A 125 37.10 29.79 28.87
CA VAL A 125 35.77 30.36 29.14
C VAL A 125 34.71 29.29 28.85
N SER A 126 34.26 28.61 29.90
CA SER A 126 33.23 27.55 29.80
C SER A 126 31.85 28.13 29.46
N ALA A 127 31.46 28.04 28.19
CA ALA A 127 30.09 28.30 27.73
C ALA A 127 29.42 26.96 27.37
N SER A 128 28.66 26.38 28.31
CA SER A 128 27.95 25.12 28.11
C SER A 128 26.67 25.32 27.28
N THR A 129 26.74 25.05 25.97
CA THR A 129 25.54 24.95 25.12
C THR A 129 24.74 23.68 25.45
N PRO A 130 23.39 23.74 25.47
CA PRO A 130 22.56 22.55 25.63
C PRO A 130 22.69 21.62 24.41
N PRO A 131 22.37 20.31 24.57
CA PRO A 131 22.47 19.36 23.47
C PRO A 131 21.48 19.70 22.34
N THR A 132 22.00 19.78 21.12
CA THR A 132 21.18 19.84 19.90
C THR A 132 20.53 18.47 19.67
N LEU A 133 19.21 18.45 19.51
CA LEU A 133 18.50 17.25 19.04
C LEU A 133 18.86 16.99 17.57
N ASP A 134 19.46 15.84 17.29
CA ASP A 134 19.72 15.38 15.92
C ASP A 134 18.39 15.08 15.20
N VAL A 135 18.03 15.95 14.26
CA VAL A 135 16.91 15.73 13.34
C VAL A 135 17.37 14.77 12.23
N PRO A 136 16.66 13.64 11.96
CA PRO A 136 17.07 12.68 10.96
C PRO A 136 17.27 13.30 9.57
N LYS A 137 18.42 13.04 8.95
CA LYS A 137 18.85 13.66 7.69
C LYS A 137 18.31 12.96 6.42
N GLY A 138 17.63 11.82 6.57
CA GLY A 138 17.05 10.99 5.49
C GLY A 138 15.78 11.57 4.87
N GLY A 139 15.86 12.80 4.35
CA GLY A 139 14.69 13.51 3.82
C GLY A 139 14.40 13.24 2.35
N LEU A 140 15.40 13.37 1.49
CA LEU A 140 15.21 13.70 0.05
C LEU A 140 16.17 12.98 -0.91
N ALA A 141 17.29 12.42 -0.42
CA ALA A 141 18.23 11.69 -1.28
C ALA A 141 17.60 10.37 -1.75
N ASP A 142 16.83 9.73 -0.88
CA ASP A 142 16.30 8.37 -1.01
C ASP A 142 15.03 8.34 -1.88
N MET A 143 14.32 9.48 -1.96
CA MET A 143 13.29 9.73 -2.97
C MET A 143 13.86 9.88 -4.39
N GLN A 144 15.17 10.11 -4.54
CA GLN A 144 15.79 10.37 -5.83
C GLN A 144 15.98 9.10 -6.68
N THR A 145 16.14 7.93 -6.05
CA THR A 145 16.34 6.64 -6.74
C THR A 145 15.18 6.32 -7.69
N ALA A 146 13.94 6.34 -7.17
CA ALA A 146 12.72 5.97 -7.91
C ALA A 146 12.51 6.77 -9.20
N LEU A 147 12.81 8.07 -9.18
CA LEU A 147 12.67 8.98 -10.31
C LEU A 147 13.75 8.79 -11.39
N THR A 148 14.73 7.89 -11.16
CA THR A 148 15.90 7.69 -12.03
C THR A 148 16.01 6.29 -12.63
N ALA A 149 14.99 5.45 -12.44
CA ALA A 149 14.92 4.10 -13.00
C ALA A 149 15.25 4.07 -14.51
N PRO A 150 16.23 3.27 -14.96
CA PRO A 150 16.77 3.39 -16.31
C PRO A 150 15.77 2.94 -17.40
N LYS A 151 15.61 3.76 -18.44
CA LYS A 151 14.83 3.39 -19.64
C LYS A 151 15.44 2.14 -20.29
N GLY A 152 14.71 1.02 -20.25
CA GLY A 152 15.06 -0.20 -20.97
C GLY A 152 15.16 0.06 -22.48
N LYS A 153 16.26 -0.38 -23.11
CA LYS A 153 16.56 -0.13 -24.53
C LYS A 153 15.75 -1.05 -25.46
N ASN A 154 14.45 -0.77 -25.63
CA ASN A 154 13.69 -1.26 -26.77
C ASN A 154 13.67 -0.17 -27.86
N GLY A 155 14.55 -0.30 -28.84
CA GLY A 155 14.64 0.64 -29.97
C GLY A 155 13.66 0.29 -31.08
N MET A 156 12.75 1.20 -31.40
CA MET A 156 11.92 1.16 -32.61
C MET A 156 11.94 2.56 -33.23
N SER A 157 12.48 2.72 -34.43
CA SER A 157 12.53 4.02 -35.11
C SER A 157 11.15 4.41 -35.63
N PRO A 158 10.72 5.68 -35.53
CA PRO A 158 9.54 6.16 -36.23
C PRO A 158 9.78 6.15 -37.74
N LEU A 159 8.79 5.73 -38.52
CA LEU A 159 8.65 6.15 -39.91
C LEU A 159 7.89 7.48 -39.96
N ASP A 160 8.16 8.27 -40.99
CA ASP A 160 7.46 9.53 -41.24
C ASP A 160 5.94 9.34 -41.44
N ALA A 161 5.15 10.22 -40.85
CA ALA A 161 3.71 10.34 -41.08
C ALA A 161 3.39 11.78 -41.53
N PRO A 162 2.48 12.00 -42.51
CA PRO A 162 2.18 13.34 -43.02
C PRO A 162 1.49 14.22 -41.96
N ALA A 163 1.76 15.53 -42.00
CA ALA A 163 1.08 16.49 -41.14
C ALA A 163 -0.43 16.58 -41.45
N PRO A 164 -1.32 16.59 -40.43
CA PRO A 164 -2.74 16.84 -40.63
C PRO A 164 -2.99 18.33 -40.99
N PRO A 165 -4.09 18.64 -41.71
CA PRO A 165 -4.42 20.02 -42.07
C PRO A 165 -4.85 20.85 -40.85
N SER A 166 -4.53 22.14 -40.89
CA SER A 166 -4.87 23.13 -39.85
C SER A 166 -6.38 23.40 -39.77
N GLY A 167 -7.11 22.58 -39.01
CA GLY A 167 -8.48 22.88 -38.58
C GLY A 167 -8.49 23.81 -37.36
N GLU A 168 -9.34 24.82 -37.37
CA GLU A 168 -9.51 25.76 -36.25
C GLU A 168 -10.15 25.05 -35.05
N MET A 169 -9.33 24.57 -34.11
CA MET A 169 -9.83 24.01 -32.85
C MET A 169 -10.33 25.14 -31.94
N SER A 170 -11.64 25.23 -31.79
CA SER A 170 -12.30 26.14 -30.83
C SER A 170 -11.74 25.94 -29.43
N ALA A 171 -11.24 27.03 -28.82
CA ALA A 171 -10.46 27.01 -27.58
C ALA A 171 -11.28 26.81 -26.30
N GLY A 172 -12.17 25.81 -26.30
CA GLY A 172 -12.85 25.32 -25.10
C GLY A 172 -12.09 24.14 -24.49
N SER A 173 -11.07 24.40 -23.67
CA SER A 173 -10.42 23.36 -22.85
C SER A 173 -11.35 22.95 -21.70
N GLY A 174 -12.42 22.23 -22.06
CA GLY A 174 -13.53 21.86 -21.18
C GLY A 174 -13.21 20.73 -20.22
N VAL A 175 -12.17 20.92 -19.38
CA VAL A 175 -11.89 20.04 -18.25
C VAL A 175 -13.13 19.98 -17.37
N ARG A 176 -13.67 18.79 -17.17
CA ARG A 176 -14.88 18.60 -16.37
C ARG A 176 -14.56 18.75 -14.89
N LEU A 177 -15.41 19.46 -14.16
CA LEU A 177 -15.30 19.67 -12.72
C LEU A 177 -16.50 18.97 -12.07
N ASP A 178 -16.30 17.72 -11.67
CA ASP A 178 -17.38 16.84 -11.25
C ASP A 178 -17.45 16.80 -9.70
N ASP A 179 -18.64 17.09 -9.15
CA ASP A 179 -19.02 17.08 -7.72
C ASP A 179 -18.13 17.84 -6.71
N ILE A 180 -17.48 18.93 -7.16
CA ILE A 180 -16.62 19.76 -6.32
C ILE A 180 -17.45 20.67 -5.37
N THR A 181 -17.27 20.52 -4.05
CA THR A 181 -17.95 21.38 -3.06
C THR A 181 -17.38 22.80 -3.02
N LYS A 182 -18.15 23.75 -2.45
CA LYS A 182 -17.75 25.17 -2.35
C LYS A 182 -16.49 25.38 -1.52
N GLU A 183 -16.26 24.51 -0.54
CA GLU A 183 -15.12 24.51 0.36
C GLU A 183 -13.86 23.96 -0.33
N ALA A 184 -14.02 23.02 -1.25
CA ALA A 184 -12.95 22.43 -2.05
C ALA A 184 -12.61 23.23 -3.33
N LEU A 185 -13.47 24.14 -3.77
CA LEU A 185 -13.29 24.94 -4.99
C LEU A 185 -11.92 25.67 -5.07
N PRO A 186 -11.38 26.30 -4.00
CA PRO A 186 -10.06 26.93 -4.06
C PRO A 186 -8.90 25.94 -4.28
N ALA A 187 -9.07 24.66 -3.89
CA ALA A 187 -8.12 23.60 -4.20
C ALA A 187 -8.23 23.15 -5.66
N ALA A 188 -9.45 23.02 -6.18
CA ALA A 188 -9.68 22.70 -7.58
C ALA A 188 -9.12 23.77 -8.53
N GLU A 189 -9.24 25.05 -8.17
CA GLU A 189 -8.59 26.16 -8.88
C GLU A 189 -7.06 26.07 -8.86
N ALA A 190 -6.46 25.73 -7.72
CA ALA A 190 -5.01 25.58 -7.60
C ALA A 190 -4.50 24.39 -8.43
N LEU A 191 -5.24 23.28 -8.44
CA LEU A 191 -4.96 22.10 -9.25
C LEU A 191 -5.05 22.40 -10.76
N GLN A 192 -6.09 23.11 -11.21
CA GLN A 192 -6.19 23.58 -12.60
C GLN A 192 -5.00 24.45 -12.99
N LYS A 193 -4.58 25.40 -12.14
CA LYS A 193 -3.45 26.30 -12.41
C LYS A 193 -2.10 25.55 -12.44
N PHE A 194 -1.93 24.52 -11.60
CA PHE A 194 -0.78 23.60 -11.64
C PHE A 194 -0.71 22.77 -12.94
N LEU A 195 -1.86 22.26 -13.40
CA LEU A 195 -1.96 21.47 -14.62
C LEU A 195 -1.76 22.33 -15.88
N LEU A 196 -2.36 23.53 -15.91
CA LEU A 196 -2.28 24.47 -17.03
C LEU A 196 -0.98 25.28 -17.09
N ALA A 197 -0.12 25.21 -16.06
CA ALA A 197 1.17 25.88 -16.02
C ALA A 197 2.01 25.58 -17.29
N ALA A 198 2.47 26.63 -17.96
CA ALA A 198 3.14 26.52 -19.26
C ALA A 198 4.58 26.00 -19.15
N ASN A 199 5.14 25.96 -17.94
CA ASN A 199 6.51 25.57 -17.62
C ASN A 199 6.67 25.29 -16.10
N LEU A 200 7.83 24.77 -15.72
CA LEU A 200 8.18 24.40 -14.36
C LEU A 200 8.20 25.60 -13.40
N LYS A 201 8.62 26.79 -13.85
CA LYS A 201 8.63 27.99 -13.01
C LYS A 201 7.21 28.37 -12.57
N GLU A 202 6.24 28.28 -13.47
CA GLU A 202 4.82 28.45 -13.14
C GLU A 202 4.28 27.30 -12.28
N ARG A 203 4.67 26.04 -12.57
CA ARG A 203 4.22 24.87 -11.81
C ARG A 203 4.68 24.91 -10.34
N LEU A 204 5.88 25.44 -10.09
CA LEU A 204 6.42 25.65 -8.74
C LEU A 204 5.57 26.61 -7.88
N GLU A 205 4.93 27.62 -8.48
CA GLU A 205 3.99 28.51 -7.75
C GLU A 205 2.78 27.77 -7.17
N PHE A 206 2.45 26.59 -7.70
CA PHE A 206 1.38 25.73 -7.20
C PHE A 206 1.87 24.44 -6.55
N THR A 207 3.18 24.22 -6.44
CA THR A 207 3.76 23.00 -5.84
C THR A 207 3.97 23.15 -4.33
N LEU A 208 3.71 22.09 -3.58
CA LEU A 208 3.95 21.97 -2.14
C LEU A 208 5.45 21.81 -1.88
N GLY A 209 6.01 22.57 -0.92
CA GLY A 209 7.45 22.54 -0.64
C GLY A 209 8.32 22.98 -1.83
N ALA A 210 7.84 23.92 -2.67
CA ALA A 210 8.43 24.28 -3.96
C ALA A 210 9.96 24.46 -3.98
N ASP A 211 10.56 25.13 -2.99
CA ASP A 211 12.02 25.34 -2.95
C ASP A 211 12.82 24.05 -2.72
N VAL A 212 12.21 23.07 -2.06
CA VAL A 212 12.77 21.73 -1.82
C VAL A 212 12.51 20.82 -3.03
N MET A 213 11.34 20.94 -3.66
CA MET A 213 10.98 20.14 -4.85
C MET A 213 11.69 20.59 -6.12
N ARG A 214 12.06 21.87 -6.25
CA ARG A 214 12.71 22.47 -7.43
C ARG A 214 13.80 21.60 -8.07
N PRO A 215 14.90 21.20 -7.39
CA PRO A 215 15.96 20.40 -8.03
C PRO A 215 15.51 18.99 -8.45
N ILE A 216 14.47 18.44 -7.80
CA ILE A 216 13.89 17.13 -8.15
C ILE A 216 13.02 17.27 -9.41
N MET A 217 12.20 18.32 -9.47
CA MET A 217 11.38 18.65 -10.64
C MET A 217 12.24 19.01 -11.84
N GLU A 218 13.29 19.84 -11.68
CA GLU A 218 14.24 20.20 -12.74
C GLU A 218 14.88 18.93 -13.36
N ARG A 219 15.27 17.96 -12.53
CA ARG A 219 15.80 16.67 -12.99
C ARG A 219 14.75 15.80 -13.70
N TYR A 220 13.49 15.81 -13.24
CA TYR A 220 12.41 15.08 -13.92
C TYR A 220 12.07 15.69 -15.28
N TYR A 221 11.91 17.02 -15.35
CA TYR A 221 11.53 17.74 -16.56
C TYR A 221 12.68 17.92 -17.56
N SER A 222 13.94 17.62 -17.19
CA SER A 222 15.02 17.44 -18.17
C SER A 222 14.81 16.24 -19.10
N SER A 223 13.91 15.32 -18.75
CA SER A 223 13.69 14.03 -19.43
C SER A 223 12.22 13.77 -19.81
N ASN A 224 11.32 14.68 -19.47
CA ASN A 224 9.86 14.59 -19.65
C ASN A 224 9.31 15.97 -20.09
N PRO A 225 8.19 16.06 -20.83
CA PRO A 225 7.68 17.34 -21.34
C PRO A 225 7.35 18.33 -20.21
N ASP A 226 7.99 19.51 -20.25
CA ASP A 226 7.63 20.63 -19.40
C ASP A 226 6.67 21.58 -20.12
N GLY A 227 5.39 21.28 -20.00
CA GLY A 227 4.28 22.07 -20.53
C GLY A 227 2.97 21.66 -19.88
N PRO A 228 1.82 22.19 -20.33
CA PRO A 228 0.51 21.88 -19.75
C PRO A 228 0.18 20.39 -19.74
N ILE A 229 -0.47 19.93 -18.68
CA ILE A 229 -0.82 18.53 -18.45
C ILE A 229 -2.30 18.31 -18.76
N THR A 230 -2.57 17.65 -19.89
CA THR A 230 -3.95 17.43 -20.38
C THR A 230 -4.70 16.37 -19.58
N VAL A 231 -5.76 16.81 -18.90
CA VAL A 231 -6.77 15.97 -18.24
C VAL A 231 -8.14 16.19 -18.89
N ASP A 232 -9.01 15.19 -18.80
CA ASP A 232 -10.40 15.25 -19.27
C ASP A 232 -11.38 15.66 -18.15
N SER A 233 -11.12 15.24 -16.92
CA SER A 233 -11.94 15.52 -15.73
C SER A 233 -11.10 15.68 -14.46
N ILE A 234 -11.67 16.39 -13.49
CA ILE A 234 -11.21 16.58 -12.12
C ILE A 234 -12.40 16.33 -11.19
N GLY A 235 -12.45 15.15 -10.57
CA GLY A 235 -13.46 14.80 -9.58
C GLY A 235 -12.96 14.96 -8.14
N LEU A 236 -13.77 15.46 -7.23
CA LEU A 236 -13.42 15.54 -5.80
C LEU A 236 -13.56 14.16 -5.14
N VAL A 237 -12.47 13.61 -4.59
CA VAL A 237 -12.47 12.30 -3.89
C VAL A 237 -12.61 12.47 -2.37
N ARG A 238 -11.93 13.47 -1.79
CA ARG A 238 -12.02 13.81 -0.37
C ARG A 238 -11.72 15.28 -0.13
N PHE A 239 -12.45 15.90 0.77
CA PHE A 239 -12.08 17.18 1.39
C PHE A 239 -12.01 17.01 2.90
N ASP A 240 -10.95 17.50 3.52
CA ASP A 240 -10.74 17.48 4.97
C ASP A 240 -10.39 18.88 5.48
N PRO A 241 -11.31 19.60 6.13
CA PRO A 241 -11.07 20.97 6.58
C PRO A 241 -10.20 21.04 7.84
N LYS A 242 -9.97 19.92 8.55
CA LYS A 242 -9.27 19.86 9.84
C LYS A 242 -8.47 18.54 9.98
N PRO A 243 -7.54 18.26 9.07
CA PRO A 243 -6.78 17.01 9.10
C PRO A 243 -5.89 16.97 10.36
N GLN A 244 -5.67 15.77 10.89
CA GLN A 244 -4.93 15.56 12.15
C GLN A 244 -3.45 15.96 12.03
N MET A 245 -2.88 15.84 10.83
CA MET A 245 -1.58 16.38 10.44
C MET A 245 -1.74 17.28 9.20
N GLY A 246 -0.77 18.15 8.93
CA GLY A 246 -0.81 19.15 7.85
C GLY A 246 -0.83 20.60 8.35
N GLY A 247 -0.39 21.53 7.51
CA GLY A 247 -0.40 22.97 7.76
C GLY A 247 -1.80 23.62 7.69
N GLY A 248 -2.77 22.97 7.07
CA GLY A 248 -4.15 23.46 6.93
C GLY A 248 -5.07 22.41 6.29
N PRO A 249 -6.24 22.82 5.76
CA PRO A 249 -7.14 21.94 5.00
C PRO A 249 -6.47 21.13 3.90
N HIS A 250 -6.95 19.90 3.70
CA HIS A 250 -6.48 18.95 2.70
C HIS A 250 -7.59 18.65 1.67
N ALA A 251 -7.21 18.44 0.41
CA ALA A 251 -8.12 18.02 -0.65
C ALA A 251 -7.46 16.94 -1.53
N VAL A 252 -8.19 15.86 -1.81
CA VAL A 252 -7.77 14.81 -2.76
C VAL A 252 -8.74 14.81 -3.93
N PHE A 253 -8.20 14.90 -5.14
CA PHE A 253 -8.94 14.84 -6.40
C PHE A 253 -8.52 13.61 -7.21
N GLY A 254 -9.44 13.06 -7.99
CA GLY A 254 -9.14 12.12 -9.07
C GLY A 254 -9.00 12.90 -10.38
N LEU A 255 -7.86 12.74 -11.05
CA LEU A 255 -7.63 13.26 -12.40
C LEU A 255 -7.80 12.13 -13.41
N GLU A 256 -8.68 12.29 -14.40
CA GLU A 256 -8.78 11.35 -15.52
C GLU A 256 -8.17 11.95 -16.78
N SER A 257 -7.55 11.11 -17.61
CA SER A 257 -7.08 11.47 -18.94
C SER A 257 -7.22 10.24 -19.84
N LYS A 258 -7.76 10.41 -21.05
CA LYS A 258 -7.83 9.34 -22.08
C LYS A 258 -6.45 8.79 -22.48
N THR A 259 -5.37 9.43 -22.05
CA THR A 259 -3.98 9.01 -22.26
C THR A 259 -3.41 8.14 -21.14
N TRP A 260 -4.14 7.94 -20.04
CA TRP A 260 -3.71 7.18 -18.86
C TRP A 260 -4.55 5.90 -18.71
N GLU A 261 -3.95 4.83 -18.20
CA GLU A 261 -4.64 3.54 -17.98
C GLU A 261 -5.61 3.59 -16.79
N PHE A 262 -5.31 4.44 -15.80
CA PHE A 262 -6.11 4.64 -14.60
C PHE A 262 -6.19 6.15 -14.25
N PRO A 263 -7.31 6.61 -13.68
CA PRO A 263 -7.37 7.89 -12.97
C PRO A 263 -6.25 8.02 -11.92
N VAL A 264 -5.69 9.23 -11.81
CA VAL A 264 -4.55 9.56 -10.96
C VAL A 264 -5.03 10.37 -9.74
N PRO A 265 -4.84 9.88 -8.51
CA PRO A 265 -5.17 10.64 -7.31
C PRO A 265 -4.12 11.73 -7.05
N VAL A 266 -4.57 12.96 -6.77
CA VAL A 266 -3.71 14.11 -6.49
C VAL A 266 -4.14 14.79 -5.19
N MET A 267 -3.16 14.99 -4.30
CA MET A 267 -3.32 15.61 -3.00
C MET A 267 -2.93 17.10 -3.05
N LEU A 268 -3.72 17.95 -2.39
CA LEU A 268 -3.45 19.38 -2.19
C LEU A 268 -3.55 19.76 -0.71
N GLU A 269 -2.52 20.42 -0.19
CA GLU A 269 -2.47 20.98 1.15
C GLU A 269 -2.59 22.51 1.11
N MET A 270 -3.37 23.10 2.03
CA MET A 270 -3.39 24.53 2.27
C MET A 270 -2.11 24.99 2.99
N SER A 271 -1.21 25.65 2.27
CA SER A 271 0.05 26.20 2.82
C SER A 271 0.16 27.70 2.52
N GLN A 272 0.50 28.49 3.54
CA GLN A 272 0.59 29.97 3.45
C GLN A 272 -0.68 30.63 2.86
N GLY A 273 -1.86 30.08 3.12
CA GLY A 273 -3.14 30.59 2.63
C GLY A 273 -3.45 30.30 1.15
N ARG A 274 -2.67 29.43 0.48
CA ARG A 274 -2.95 28.91 -0.86
C ARG A 274 -2.92 27.38 -0.85
N PHE A 275 -3.79 26.72 -1.60
CA PHE A 275 -3.64 25.29 -1.85
C PHE A 275 -2.41 25.02 -2.75
N LYS A 276 -1.70 23.94 -2.45
CA LYS A 276 -0.45 23.52 -3.09
C LYS A 276 -0.50 22.02 -3.37
N VAL A 277 -0.15 21.63 -4.59
CA VAL A 277 -0.14 20.25 -5.09
C VAL A 277 1.07 19.47 -4.57
N ASP A 278 0.82 18.28 -4.06
CA ASP A 278 1.82 17.24 -3.89
C ASP A 278 2.26 16.72 -5.27
N TRP A 279 3.30 17.35 -5.83
CA TRP A 279 3.84 16.99 -7.13
C TRP A 279 4.46 15.59 -7.12
N LEU A 280 5.06 15.16 -6.00
CA LEU A 280 5.78 13.90 -5.93
C LEU A 280 4.80 12.73 -5.97
N SER A 281 3.74 12.74 -5.14
CA SER A 281 2.72 11.69 -5.19
C SER A 281 2.01 11.67 -6.55
N PHE A 282 1.71 12.84 -7.12
CA PHE A 282 1.12 12.95 -8.45
C PHE A 282 1.96 12.26 -9.54
N VAL A 283 3.27 12.54 -9.59
CA VAL A 283 4.17 11.89 -10.55
C VAL A 283 4.33 10.40 -10.27
N GLU A 284 4.37 10.00 -8.99
CA GLU A 284 4.48 8.59 -8.59
C GLU A 284 3.37 7.71 -9.18
N PHE A 285 2.11 8.15 -9.08
CA PHE A 285 0.97 7.39 -9.62
C PHE A 285 0.81 7.56 -11.14
N LYS A 286 0.92 8.80 -11.64
CA LYS A 286 0.82 9.08 -13.10
C LYS A 286 1.82 8.25 -13.90
N ASP A 287 3.06 8.17 -13.42
CA ASP A 287 4.12 7.43 -14.10
C ASP A 287 4.28 6.01 -13.57
N ARG A 288 3.40 5.52 -12.68
CA ARG A 288 3.39 4.15 -12.15
C ARG A 288 4.76 3.72 -11.60
N LEU A 289 5.41 4.61 -10.84
CA LEU A 289 6.81 4.43 -10.41
C LEU A 289 6.97 3.20 -9.50
N LEU A 290 5.99 2.95 -8.61
CA LEU A 290 5.94 1.75 -7.79
C LEU A 290 5.96 0.47 -8.64
N GLU A 291 5.16 0.41 -9.71
CA GLU A 291 5.09 -0.77 -10.59
C GLU A 291 6.41 -0.96 -11.35
N LYS A 292 7.01 0.14 -11.83
CA LYS A 292 8.33 0.13 -12.49
C LYS A 292 9.46 -0.30 -11.55
N PHE A 293 9.39 0.07 -10.27
CA PHE A 293 10.34 -0.38 -9.25
C PHE A 293 10.17 -1.88 -8.97
N LEU A 294 8.94 -2.37 -8.88
CA LEU A 294 8.62 -3.76 -8.57
C LEU A 294 8.70 -4.72 -9.77
N ALA A 295 8.83 -4.21 -11.00
CA ALA A 295 8.96 -5.01 -12.22
C ALA A 295 10.29 -5.79 -12.32
N GLY A 296 11.31 -5.44 -11.52
CA GLY A 296 12.58 -6.16 -11.48
C GLY A 296 13.62 -5.47 -10.59
N TYR A 297 14.65 -6.24 -10.20
CA TYR A 297 15.71 -5.82 -9.29
C TYR A 297 16.35 -4.48 -9.67
N GLN A 298 16.39 -3.56 -8.72
CA GLN A 298 17.00 -2.23 -8.82
C GLN A 298 17.83 -1.96 -7.56
N GLU A 299 18.95 -1.25 -7.69
CA GLU A 299 19.86 -1.01 -6.57
C GLU A 299 19.43 0.19 -5.72
N GLY A 300 19.54 0.05 -4.39
CA GLY A 300 19.25 1.09 -3.40
C GLY A 300 17.77 1.16 -2.97
N PRO A 301 17.50 1.88 -1.86
CA PRO A 301 16.14 2.11 -1.39
C PRO A 301 15.39 3.11 -2.29
N ALA A 302 14.08 2.96 -2.32
CA ALA A 302 13.15 3.86 -3.00
C ALA A 302 11.87 4.06 -2.17
N ARG A 303 11.41 5.31 -2.07
CA ARG A 303 10.26 5.70 -1.23
C ARG A 303 8.97 5.83 -2.07
N PHE A 304 7.86 5.30 -1.57
CA PHE A 304 6.56 5.23 -2.27
C PHE A 304 5.36 5.47 -1.35
N HIS A 305 4.25 5.91 -1.93
CA HIS A 305 2.94 6.05 -1.31
C HIS A 305 2.08 4.81 -1.59
N VAL A 306 1.79 4.03 -0.54
CA VAL A 306 1.11 2.73 -0.70
C VAL A 306 -0.05 2.54 0.27
N GLY A 307 -1.02 1.74 -0.16
CA GLY A 307 -1.95 1.04 0.72
C GLY A 307 -1.29 -0.25 1.18
N ILE A 308 -0.90 -0.32 2.45
CA ILE A 308 -0.25 -1.48 3.06
C ILE A 308 -1.27 -2.32 3.82
N THR A 309 -1.20 -3.65 3.71
CA THR A 309 -2.12 -4.60 4.37
C THR A 309 -1.37 -5.87 4.77
N ARG A 310 -1.42 -6.26 6.05
CA ARG A 310 -0.76 -7.50 6.52
C ARG A 310 -1.48 -8.74 5.95
N THR A 311 -0.72 -9.70 5.41
CA THR A 311 -1.24 -10.82 4.60
C THR A 311 -0.42 -12.10 4.79
N HIS A 312 -0.87 -13.23 4.23
CA HIS A 312 -0.06 -14.43 4.06
C HIS A 312 0.70 -14.44 2.72
N TYR A 313 1.78 -15.21 2.66
CA TYR A 313 2.49 -15.61 1.45
C TYR A 313 2.82 -17.11 1.54
N PHE A 314 2.76 -17.82 0.41
CA PHE A 314 2.76 -19.29 0.36
C PHE A 314 3.68 -19.86 -0.74
N GLU A 315 4.63 -19.07 -1.26
CA GLU A 315 5.60 -19.54 -2.27
C GLU A 315 7.03 -19.59 -1.69
N ASP A 316 7.82 -20.57 -2.11
CA ASP A 316 9.19 -20.79 -1.62
C ASP A 316 10.27 -19.91 -2.31
N LYS A 317 9.86 -18.79 -2.94
CA LYS A 317 10.78 -17.91 -3.69
C LYS A 317 11.64 -17.01 -2.80
N VAL A 318 11.24 -16.83 -1.54
CA VAL A 318 11.86 -15.89 -0.59
C VAL A 318 12.55 -16.67 0.54
N PRO A 319 13.87 -16.47 0.78
CA PRO A 319 14.59 -17.21 1.80
C PRO A 319 14.11 -16.84 3.21
N ASN A 320 14.04 -17.86 4.07
CA ASN A 320 13.63 -17.74 5.48
C ASN A 320 12.27 -17.05 5.68
N VAL A 321 11.30 -17.28 4.78
CA VAL A 321 9.94 -16.71 4.84
C VAL A 321 9.23 -16.97 6.18
N SER A 322 9.52 -18.08 6.86
CA SER A 322 9.04 -18.38 8.22
C SER A 322 9.35 -17.27 9.24
N ASN A 323 10.44 -16.53 9.03
CA ASN A 323 10.97 -15.52 9.93
C ASN A 323 10.61 -14.09 9.47
N LYS A 324 9.82 -13.95 8.40
CA LYS A 324 9.41 -12.66 7.83
C LYS A 324 7.91 -12.41 7.99
N ASP A 325 7.54 -11.24 8.49
CA ASP A 325 6.18 -10.72 8.39
C ASP A 325 5.96 -10.23 6.96
N VAL A 326 4.71 -10.32 6.50
CA VAL A 326 4.36 -10.22 5.09
C VAL A 326 3.26 -9.19 4.90
N PHE A 327 3.47 -8.25 3.99
CA PHE A 327 2.53 -7.19 3.68
C PHE A 327 2.26 -7.15 2.17
N ARG A 328 0.98 -7.03 1.80
CA ARG A 328 0.57 -6.62 0.46
C ARG A 328 0.67 -5.09 0.40
N ILE A 329 1.19 -4.57 -0.70
CA ILE A 329 1.15 -3.15 -1.04
C ILE A 329 0.45 -2.94 -2.38
N SER A 330 -0.26 -1.82 -2.51
CA SER A 330 -0.84 -1.30 -3.75
C SER A 330 -0.64 0.22 -3.82
N PRO A 331 -0.69 0.87 -4.99
CA PRO A 331 -0.97 2.30 -5.07
C PRO A 331 -2.40 2.60 -4.55
N ALA A 332 -2.81 3.87 -4.60
CA ALA A 332 -4.20 4.23 -4.36
C ALA A 332 -5.14 3.75 -5.50
N PRO A 333 -6.43 3.51 -5.21
CA PRO A 333 -7.40 3.16 -6.23
C PRO A 333 -7.57 4.35 -7.22
N PRO A 334 -7.98 4.09 -8.47
CA PRO A 334 -8.53 2.82 -8.97
C PRO A 334 -7.50 1.84 -9.56
N ASN A 335 -6.19 2.14 -9.50
CA ASN A 335 -5.16 1.24 -10.02
C ASN A 335 -5.17 -0.11 -9.25
N PRO A 336 -5.39 -1.26 -9.92
CA PRO A 336 -5.55 -2.57 -9.28
C PRO A 336 -4.23 -3.29 -9.02
N PHE A 337 -3.08 -2.70 -9.36
CA PHE A 337 -1.77 -3.32 -9.11
C PHE A 337 -1.58 -3.63 -7.62
N ALA A 338 -1.03 -4.81 -7.32
CA ALA A 338 -0.57 -5.13 -5.98
C ALA A 338 0.67 -6.05 -6.02
N SER A 339 1.52 -5.92 -5.01
CA SER A 339 2.68 -6.80 -4.80
C SER A 339 2.81 -7.17 -3.33
N VAL A 340 3.75 -8.07 -3.03
CA VAL A 340 4.06 -8.54 -1.67
C VAL A 340 5.46 -8.11 -1.29
N ILE A 341 5.60 -7.52 -0.11
CA ILE A 341 6.86 -7.12 0.51
C ILE A 341 7.04 -7.80 1.87
N PHE A 342 8.29 -7.89 2.30
CA PHE A 342 8.69 -8.69 3.46
C PHE A 342 9.45 -7.84 4.47
N ILE A 343 9.34 -8.19 5.75
CA ILE A 343 10.12 -7.58 6.84
C ILE A 343 10.48 -8.65 7.88
N ASP A 344 11.66 -8.61 8.47
CA ASP A 344 12.05 -9.59 9.50
C ASP A 344 11.21 -9.42 10.77
N LYS A 345 10.59 -10.50 11.25
CA LYS A 345 9.65 -10.50 12.40
C LYS A 345 10.25 -9.98 13.70
N ASP A 346 11.57 -10.07 13.79
CA ASP A 346 12.36 -9.74 14.97
C ASP A 346 13.08 -8.38 14.85
N SER A 347 12.84 -7.64 13.76
CA SER A 347 13.19 -6.22 13.66
C SER A 347 12.22 -5.35 14.47
N ASP A 348 12.66 -4.18 14.92
CA ASP A 348 11.81 -3.24 15.67
C ASP A 348 10.63 -2.74 14.83
N LEU A 349 10.88 -2.39 13.57
CA LEU A 349 9.83 -2.01 12.61
C LEU A 349 8.86 -3.19 12.35
N GLY A 350 9.36 -4.43 12.29
CA GLY A 350 8.53 -5.64 12.16
C GLY A 350 7.62 -5.90 13.37
N ARG A 351 8.05 -5.52 14.58
CA ARG A 351 7.18 -5.47 15.78
C ARG A 351 6.19 -4.31 15.70
N GLU A 352 6.67 -3.09 15.47
CA GLU A 352 5.85 -1.88 15.46
C GLU A 352 4.68 -1.95 14.47
N LEU A 353 4.94 -2.42 13.23
CA LEU A 353 3.90 -2.56 12.21
C LEU A 353 2.91 -3.69 12.51
N ARG A 354 3.29 -4.67 13.34
CA ARG A 354 2.39 -5.75 13.79
C ARG A 354 1.30 -5.22 14.71
N ASP A 355 1.65 -4.24 15.54
CA ASP A 355 0.73 -3.60 16.49
C ASP A 355 -0.05 -2.46 15.83
N LYS A 356 0.58 -1.68 14.93
CA LYS A 356 -0.04 -0.55 14.22
C LYS A 356 -0.87 -0.92 12.98
N ILE A 357 -0.66 -2.10 12.37
CA ILE A 357 -1.42 -2.58 11.20
C ILE A 357 -2.09 -3.93 11.54
N PRO A 358 -3.32 -3.92 12.07
CA PRO A 358 -4.06 -5.14 12.38
C PRO A 358 -4.27 -6.04 11.16
N TRP A 359 -4.43 -7.35 11.40
CA TRP A 359 -4.54 -8.33 10.32
C TRP A 359 -5.69 -8.01 9.35
N GLY A 360 -5.41 -8.04 8.05
CA GLY A 360 -6.38 -7.72 7.00
C GLY A 360 -6.82 -6.25 6.92
N SER A 361 -6.34 -5.37 7.82
CA SER A 361 -6.63 -3.93 7.76
C SER A 361 -5.69 -3.24 6.78
N GLN A 362 -6.25 -2.35 5.96
CA GLN A 362 -5.48 -1.51 5.05
C GLN A 362 -5.22 -0.15 5.70
N VAL A 363 -3.96 0.27 5.68
CA VAL A 363 -3.49 1.59 6.12
C VAL A 363 -2.80 2.25 4.94
N TRP A 364 -2.97 3.56 4.76
CA TRP A 364 -2.20 4.33 3.79
C TRP A 364 -0.89 4.77 4.43
N ALA A 365 0.23 4.62 3.75
CA ALA A 365 1.55 4.87 4.31
C ALA A 365 2.53 5.37 3.24
N ILE A 366 3.53 6.13 3.69
CA ILE A 366 4.77 6.35 2.97
C ILE A 366 5.75 5.29 3.47
N VAL A 367 6.27 4.48 2.54
CA VAL A 367 7.15 3.34 2.80
C VAL A 367 8.46 3.49 2.04
N GLU A 368 9.52 2.89 2.56
CA GLU A 368 10.78 2.71 1.84
C GLU A 368 10.97 1.22 1.54
N LEU A 369 11.23 0.94 0.26
CA LEU A 369 11.36 -0.40 -0.28
C LEU A 369 12.78 -0.57 -0.82
N GLU A 370 13.40 -1.71 -0.52
CA GLU A 370 14.72 -2.07 -1.01
C GLU A 370 14.67 -3.47 -1.65
N TRP A 371 15.35 -3.65 -2.78
CA TRP A 371 15.50 -4.96 -3.39
C TRP A 371 16.65 -5.74 -2.76
N MET A 372 16.29 -6.77 -2.01
CA MET A 372 17.24 -7.72 -1.46
C MET A 372 17.59 -8.81 -2.48
N LYS A 373 18.80 -9.36 -2.37
CA LYS A 373 19.31 -10.42 -3.26
C LYS A 373 20.16 -11.43 -2.49
N LEU A 374 19.90 -12.72 -2.73
CA LEU A 374 20.68 -13.82 -2.18
C LEU A 374 20.93 -14.86 -3.29
N GLY A 375 22.14 -14.83 -3.87
CA GLY A 375 22.47 -15.64 -5.03
C GLY A 375 21.59 -15.30 -6.24
N SER A 376 20.73 -16.25 -6.63
CA SER A 376 19.73 -16.10 -7.70
C SER A 376 18.35 -15.63 -7.22
N GLN A 377 18.06 -15.67 -5.91
CA GLN A 377 16.81 -15.18 -5.35
C GLN A 377 16.87 -13.67 -5.14
N ASN A 378 15.74 -12.99 -5.37
CA ASN A 378 15.52 -11.60 -5.02
C ASN A 378 14.10 -11.40 -4.47
N TRP A 379 13.94 -10.42 -3.59
CA TRP A 379 12.66 -10.04 -2.99
C TRP A 379 12.70 -8.57 -2.58
N VAL A 380 11.53 -7.98 -2.36
CA VAL A 380 11.43 -6.58 -1.90
C VAL A 380 11.22 -6.56 -0.40
N GLN A 381 12.10 -5.88 0.30
CA GLN A 381 12.07 -5.70 1.74
C GLN A 381 11.55 -4.29 2.08
N LEU A 382 10.74 -4.22 3.13
CA LEU A 382 10.34 -2.97 3.76
C LEU A 382 11.49 -2.50 4.67
N SER A 383 12.22 -1.45 4.26
CA SER A 383 13.38 -0.93 5.00
C SER A 383 12.95 0.09 6.06
N ALA A 384 11.98 0.95 5.74
CA ALA A 384 11.39 1.91 6.67
C ALA A 384 9.91 2.17 6.37
N VAL A 385 9.18 2.68 7.37
CA VAL A 385 7.88 3.33 7.19
C VAL A 385 7.95 4.72 7.82
N PRO A 386 8.46 5.74 7.09
CA PRO A 386 8.54 7.10 7.62
C PRO A 386 7.21 7.66 8.10
N GLN A 387 6.08 7.20 7.56
CA GLN A 387 4.78 7.77 7.86
C GLN A 387 3.62 6.79 7.63
N LEU A 388 2.80 6.53 8.66
CA LEU A 388 1.56 5.74 8.56
C LEU A 388 0.35 6.62 8.18
N ASN A 389 0.53 7.44 7.14
CA ASN A 389 -0.49 8.16 6.40
C ASN A 389 0.14 8.71 5.10
N TRP A 390 -0.67 9.34 4.26
CA TRP A 390 -0.38 9.64 2.85
C TRP A 390 0.26 11.02 2.58
N TYR A 391 0.58 11.81 3.60
CA TYR A 391 0.91 13.23 3.42
C TYR A 391 2.43 13.48 3.30
N SER A 392 2.96 13.68 2.07
CA SER A 392 4.41 13.78 1.77
C SER A 392 5.26 14.71 2.64
N VAL A 393 4.65 15.72 3.29
CA VAL A 393 5.38 16.70 4.11
C VAL A 393 5.16 16.40 5.60
N PRO A 394 6.20 15.94 6.31
CA PRO A 394 6.18 15.92 7.78
C PRO A 394 5.85 17.32 8.29
N SER A 395 4.74 17.44 9.01
CA SER A 395 4.36 18.72 9.59
C SER A 395 5.44 19.15 10.59
N ALA A 396 6.10 20.28 10.32
CA ALA A 396 6.94 20.93 11.31
C ALA A 396 6.12 21.05 12.60
N PRO A 397 6.62 20.58 13.77
CA PRO A 397 5.81 20.46 14.98
C PRO A 397 5.08 21.77 15.27
N LYS A 398 3.75 21.74 15.22
CA LYS A 398 2.92 22.90 15.56
C LYS A 398 3.26 23.26 17.00
N ALA A 399 4.05 24.33 17.16
CA ALA A 399 4.59 24.74 18.45
C ALA A 399 3.42 24.92 19.41
N GLN A 400 3.23 23.94 20.31
CA GLN A 400 2.15 23.99 21.28
C GLN A 400 2.38 25.23 22.12
N ARG A 401 1.48 26.21 21.97
CA ARG A 401 1.56 27.48 22.69
C ARG A 401 1.29 27.17 24.15
N ALA A 402 2.37 26.89 24.90
CA ALA A 402 2.30 26.27 26.20
C ALA A 402 1.40 27.07 27.15
N THR A 403 0.22 26.54 27.42
CA THR A 403 -0.68 27.05 28.46
C THR A 403 -0.11 26.57 29.80
N PRO A 404 0.43 27.46 30.66
CA PRO A 404 1.05 27.02 31.90
C PRO A 404 -0.05 26.58 32.88
N GLY A 405 -0.19 25.27 33.10
CA GLY A 405 -1.10 24.74 34.12
C GLY A 405 -1.55 23.28 33.97
N SER A 406 -1.49 22.67 32.78
CA SER A 406 -1.93 21.28 32.58
C SER A 406 -0.79 20.28 32.87
N PRO A 407 -1.06 19.18 33.61
CA PRO A 407 -0.09 18.10 33.80
C PRO A 407 0.15 17.31 32.50
N VAL A 408 1.35 16.77 32.36
CA VAL A 408 1.77 15.99 31.17
C VAL A 408 1.08 14.63 31.17
N ALA A 409 0.31 14.36 30.12
CA ALA A 409 -0.04 13.01 29.67
C ALA A 409 0.63 12.82 28.31
N ASP A 410 1.72 12.06 28.28
CA ASP A 410 2.53 11.81 27.09
C ASP A 410 2.01 10.54 26.39
N ASP A 411 1.07 10.72 25.47
CA ASP A 411 0.40 9.63 24.77
C ASP A 411 0.22 10.02 23.29
N ALA A 412 1.14 9.54 22.44
CA ALA A 412 1.23 9.89 21.03
C ALA A 412 0.14 9.14 20.23
N GLN A 413 -1.11 9.60 20.36
CA GLN A 413 -2.27 8.98 19.71
C GLN A 413 -2.08 8.85 18.19
N VAL A 414 -1.91 7.61 17.74
CA VAL A 414 -1.93 7.24 16.33
C VAL A 414 -3.32 7.55 15.77
N PRO A 415 -3.45 8.26 14.63
CA PRO A 415 -4.72 8.46 13.96
C PRO A 415 -5.45 7.13 13.76
N THR A 416 -6.58 6.93 14.44
CA THR A 416 -7.38 5.69 14.37
C THR A 416 -8.21 5.63 13.08
N GLU A 417 -7.62 6.05 11.96
CA GLU A 417 -8.28 6.14 10.66
C GLU A 417 -8.24 4.80 9.93
N THR A 418 -9.04 3.85 10.44
CA THR A 418 -9.42 2.65 9.70
C THR A 418 -10.28 3.08 8.51
N GLN A 419 -9.63 3.52 7.42
CA GLN A 419 -10.31 4.02 6.23
C GLN A 419 -11.12 2.90 5.58
N LYS A 420 -12.41 2.84 5.90
CA LYS A 420 -13.39 2.09 5.12
C LYS A 420 -13.45 2.70 3.73
N ALA A 421 -12.84 2.03 2.76
CA ALA A 421 -12.98 2.38 1.36
C ALA A 421 -14.47 2.39 1.01
N VAL A 422 -15.01 3.57 0.72
CA VAL A 422 -16.36 3.71 0.18
C VAL A 422 -16.32 3.15 -1.25
N PRO A 423 -17.15 2.14 -1.59
CA PRO A 423 -17.18 1.62 -2.94
C PRO A 423 -17.71 2.71 -3.88
N VAL A 424 -16.85 3.21 -4.76
CA VAL A 424 -17.23 4.14 -5.82
C VAL A 424 -18.22 3.42 -6.74
N GLY A 425 -19.46 3.93 -6.79
CA GLY A 425 -20.48 3.43 -7.69
C GLY A 425 -20.10 3.66 -9.15
N ARG A 426 -20.52 2.73 -10.02
CA ARG A 426 -20.50 2.89 -11.49
C ARG A 426 -21.87 3.34 -11.98
#